data_AF-B6JZ43-F1
#
_entry.id   AF-B6JZ43-F1
#
_cell.length_a   1.000
_cell.length_b   1.000
_cell.length_c   1.000
_cell.angle_alpha   90.00
_cell.angle_beta   90.00
_cell.angle_gamma   90.00
#
_symmetry.space_group_name_H-M   'P 1'
#
loop_
_entity.id
_entity.type
_entity.pdbx_description
1 polymer ?
#
loop_
_entity_poly.entity_id
_entity_poly.type
_entity_poly.pdbx_seq_one_letter_code
_entity_poly.pdbx_strand_id
1 'polypeptide(L)'
;MSFASMETHIILLLQQDNDPRSRVWSDHCSLQSAIEYILGVYMSRKDVTLETLDFVQFAEFFDSIYDCVPLVYDSHFRAYVPFEKKWLLARIDQYLKIPVKPPYEEVSA
;
A
#
# COMPACT_ATOMS: atom_id res chain seq x y z
N MET A 1 -16.02 -11.41 -7.72
CA MET A 1 -14.69 -11.26 -7.09
C MET A 1 -14.88 -10.43 -5.85
N SER A 2 -14.65 -11.00 -4.66
CA SER A 2 -14.84 -10.29 -3.39
C SER A 2 -13.76 -9.21 -3.27
N PHE A 3 -14.15 -7.97 -3.00
CA PHE A 3 -13.21 -6.91 -2.66
C PHE A 3 -12.67 -7.21 -1.27
N ALA A 4 -11.35 -7.15 -1.09
CA ALA A 4 -10.74 -7.23 0.22
C ALA A 4 -11.42 -6.21 1.15
N SER A 5 -11.99 -6.69 2.25
CA SER A 5 -12.60 -5.82 3.25
C SER A 5 -11.55 -4.85 3.80
N MET A 6 -11.95 -3.69 4.31
CA MET A 6 -11.01 -2.74 4.91
C MET A 6 -10.27 -3.31 6.13
N GLU A 7 -10.62 -4.50 6.63
CA GLU A 7 -9.99 -5.21 7.76
C GLU A 7 -9.28 -6.50 7.32
N THR A 8 -8.95 -6.62 6.03
CA THR A 8 -8.24 -7.81 5.53
C THR A 8 -6.75 -7.71 5.86
N HIS A 9 -6.23 -8.71 6.59
CA HIS A 9 -4.80 -8.83 6.88
C HIS A 9 -3.98 -9.00 5.61
N ILE A 10 -2.85 -8.29 5.54
CA ILE A 10 -1.92 -8.34 4.41
C ILE A 10 -0.50 -8.53 4.93
N ILE A 11 0.23 -9.46 4.33
CA ILE A 11 1.68 -9.57 4.47
C ILE A 11 2.30 -8.97 3.21
N LEU A 12 3.13 -7.95 3.35
CA LEU A 12 3.93 -7.43 2.24
C LEU A 12 5.28 -8.12 2.23
N LEU A 13 5.63 -8.72 1.10
CA LEU A 13 6.99 -9.17 0.81
C LEU A 13 7.63 -8.16 -0.14
N LEU A 14 8.79 -7.63 0.23
CA LEU A 14 9.51 -6.61 -0.53
C LEU A 14 10.95 -7.02 -0.76
N GLN A 15 11.46 -6.76 -1.95
CA GLN A 15 12.87 -6.88 -2.29
C GLN A 15 13.28 -5.62 -3.04
N GLN A 16 14.29 -4.89 -2.54
CA GLN A 16 14.64 -3.59 -3.10
C GLN A 16 15.48 -3.72 -4.38
N ASP A 17 16.37 -4.70 -4.43
CA ASP A 17 17.31 -4.96 -5.51
C ASP A 17 17.42 -6.47 -5.77
N ASN A 18 18.36 -6.91 -6.61
CA ASN A 18 18.57 -8.33 -6.87
C ASN A 18 19.31 -9.07 -5.73
N ASP A 19 19.69 -8.40 -4.64
CA ASP A 19 20.33 -9.03 -3.49
C ASP A 19 19.27 -9.69 -2.59
N PRO A 20 19.32 -11.02 -2.37
CA PRO A 20 18.40 -11.70 -1.45
C PRO A 20 18.39 -11.14 -0.03
N ARG A 21 19.45 -10.43 0.40
CA ARG A 21 19.53 -9.79 1.72
C ARG A 21 18.67 -8.52 1.82
N SER A 22 18.25 -7.93 0.71
CA SER A 22 17.32 -6.79 0.71
C SER A 22 15.86 -7.22 0.90
N ARG A 23 15.60 -8.53 1.00
CA ARG A 23 14.27 -9.07 1.29
C ARG A 23 13.84 -8.71 2.70
N VAL A 24 12.73 -7.98 2.77
CA VAL A 24 12.06 -7.62 4.02
C VAL A 24 10.58 -7.96 3.90
N TRP A 25 9.93 -8.13 5.04
CA TRP A 25 8.50 -8.36 5.09
C TRP A 25 7.87 -7.53 6.21
N SER A 26 6.59 -7.23 6.07
CA SER A 26 5.81 -6.49 7.06
C SER A 26 4.36 -6.97 7.09
N ASP A 27 3.78 -6.96 8.28
CA ASP A 27 2.37 -7.31 8.52
C ASP A 27 1.51 -6.04 8.63
N HIS A 28 0.31 -6.12 8.07
CA HIS A 28 -0.65 -5.01 8.04
C HIS A 28 -2.05 -5.52 8.36
N CYS A 29 -2.74 -4.82 9.27
CA CYS A 29 -4.11 -5.16 9.66
C CYS A 29 -5.16 -4.82 8.58
N SER A 30 -4.77 -4.04 7.55
CA SER A 30 -5.66 -3.60 6.48
C SER A 30 -4.89 -3.27 5.20
N LEU A 31 -5.63 -3.17 4.09
CA LEU A 31 -5.10 -2.62 2.84
C LEU A 31 -4.60 -1.18 3.01
N GLN A 32 -5.32 -0.36 3.78
CA GLN A 32 -4.90 1.01 4.06
C GLN A 32 -3.56 1.06 4.79
N SER A 33 -3.37 0.25 5.84
CA SER A 33 -2.11 0.19 6.58
C SER A 33 -0.93 -0.24 5.68
N ALA A 34 -1.16 -1.18 4.75
CA ALA A 34 -0.16 -1.59 3.77
C ALA A 34 0.20 -0.45 2.78
N ILE A 35 -0.80 0.31 2.32
CA ILE A 35 -0.61 1.47 1.45
C ILE A 35 0.16 2.59 2.16
N GLU A 36 -0.26 2.94 3.37
CA GLU A 36 0.38 3.97 4.20
C GLU A 36 1.83 3.63 4.50
N TYR A 37 2.15 2.35 4.72
CA TYR A 37 3.53 1.89 4.90
C TYR A 37 4.38 2.15 3.65
N ILE A 38 3.93 1.75 2.46
CA ILE A 38 4.66 1.97 1.21
C ILE A 38 4.83 3.47 0.91
N LEU A 39 3.76 4.26 1.10
CA LEU A 39 3.82 5.71 0.96
C LEU A 39 4.81 6.32 1.96
N GLY A 40 4.81 5.88 3.21
CA GLY A 40 5.74 6.33 4.24
C GLY A 40 7.21 6.03 3.89
N VAL A 41 7.50 4.86 3.31
CA VAL A 41 8.84 4.52 2.80
C VAL A 41 9.26 5.47 1.68
N TYR A 42 8.37 5.82 0.75
CA TYR A 42 8.68 6.79 -0.30
C TYR A 42 8.89 8.21 0.26
N MET A 43 7.92 8.69 1.04
CA MET A 43 7.89 10.04 1.61
C MET A 43 9.13 10.31 2.47
N SER A 44 9.52 9.36 3.34
CA SER A 44 10.72 9.46 4.17
C SER A 44 12.03 9.51 3.36
N ARG A 45 12.08 8.89 2.17
CA ARG A 45 13.25 8.94 1.29
C ARG A 45 13.33 10.21 0.45
N LYS A 46 12.19 10.81 0.12
CA LYS A 46 12.08 11.98 -0.75
C LYS A 46 11.88 13.29 -0.01
N ASP A 47 11.68 13.25 1.31
CA ASP A 47 11.35 14.40 2.15
C ASP A 47 10.11 15.17 1.61
N VAL A 48 9.07 14.41 1.26
CA VAL A 48 7.78 14.93 0.78
C VAL A 48 6.64 14.48 1.69
N THR A 49 5.54 15.22 1.65
CA THR A 49 4.29 14.90 2.37
C THR A 49 3.26 14.28 1.42
N LEU A 50 2.14 13.78 1.96
CA LEU A 50 1.06 13.23 1.15
C LEU A 50 0.44 14.27 0.21
N GLU A 51 0.34 15.53 0.66
CA GLU A 51 -0.22 16.65 -0.11
C GLU A 51 0.70 17.11 -1.25
N THR A 52 2.01 16.85 -1.13
CA THR A 52 3.03 17.27 -2.09
C THR A 52 3.53 16.11 -2.96
N LEU A 53 2.99 14.91 -2.75
CA LEU A 53 3.36 13.70 -3.47
C LEU A 53 2.89 13.80 -4.94
N ASP A 54 3.83 13.60 -5.86
CA ASP A 54 3.53 13.39 -7.28
C ASP A 54 3.41 11.88 -7.56
N PHE A 55 2.23 11.46 -7.99
CA PHE A 55 1.96 10.05 -8.27
C PHE A 55 2.88 9.47 -9.35
N VAL A 56 3.28 10.26 -10.35
CA VAL A 56 4.16 9.77 -11.42
C VAL A 56 5.53 9.42 -10.85
N GLN A 57 6.10 10.30 -10.02
CA GLN A 57 7.39 10.05 -9.35
C GLN A 57 7.31 8.90 -8.35
N PHE A 58 6.17 8.77 -7.66
CA PHE A 58 5.92 7.62 -6.79
C PHE A 58 5.86 6.32 -7.58
N ALA A 59 5.14 6.30 -8.71
CA ALA A 59 5.02 5.13 -9.57
C ALA A 59 6.40 4.69 -10.12
N GLU A 60 7.23 5.63 -10.55
CA GLU A 60 8.61 5.35 -10.97
C GLU A 60 9.46 4.75 -9.83
N PHE A 61 9.35 5.31 -8.62
CA PHE A 61 9.98 4.73 -7.44
C PHE A 61 9.49 3.31 -7.17
N PHE A 62 8.17 3.08 -7.20
CA PHE A 62 7.58 1.79 -6.91
C PHE A 62 7.94 0.75 -7.98
N ASP A 63 8.05 1.18 -9.24
CA ASP A 63 8.54 0.35 -10.34
C ASP A 63 10.01 -0.03 -10.18
N SER A 64 10.83 0.84 -9.56
CA SER A 64 12.23 0.55 -9.24
C SER A 64 12.43 -0.52 -8.16
N ILE A 65 11.41 -0.81 -7.32
CA ILE A 65 11.45 -1.90 -6.35
C ILE A 65 11.52 -3.23 -7.10
N TYR A 66 12.57 -4.01 -6.87
CA TYR A 66 12.82 -5.26 -7.58
C TYR A 66 11.64 -6.23 -7.52
N ASP A 67 11.13 -6.49 -6.32
CA ASP A 67 9.94 -7.33 -6.15
C ASP A 67 9.04 -6.82 -5.01
N CYS A 68 7.73 -6.94 -5.20
CA CYS A 68 6.73 -6.57 -4.20
C CYS A 68 5.51 -7.49 -4.37
N VAL A 69 5.31 -8.36 -3.39
CA VAL A 69 4.22 -9.34 -3.37
C VAL A 69 3.35 -9.11 -2.14
N PRO A 70 2.22 -8.40 -2.29
CA PRO A 70 1.16 -8.41 -1.29
C PRO A 70 0.47 -9.78 -1.22
N LEU A 71 0.53 -10.41 -0.06
CA LEU A 71 -0.24 -11.60 0.29
C LEU A 71 -1.49 -11.15 1.05
N VAL A 72 -2.66 -11.24 0.41
CA VAL A 72 -3.93 -10.78 0.98
C VAL A 72 -4.69 -11.96 1.56
N TYR A 73 -5.09 -11.87 2.83
CA TYR A 73 -5.81 -12.95 3.48
C TYR A 73 -7.25 -13.08 2.95
N ASP A 74 -7.60 -14.27 2.47
CA ASP A 74 -8.96 -14.63 2.12
C ASP A 74 -9.57 -15.46 3.26
N SER A 75 -10.58 -14.91 3.94
CA SER A 75 -11.23 -15.54 5.09
C SER A 75 -12.11 -16.73 4.71
N HIS A 76 -12.62 -16.78 3.48
CA HIS A 76 -13.45 -17.89 3.01
C HIS A 76 -12.59 -19.14 2.80
N PHE A 77 -11.42 -18.98 2.17
CA PHE A 77 -10.47 -20.08 1.94
C PHE A 77 -9.47 -20.27 3.08
N ARG A 78 -9.42 -19.35 4.05
CA ARG A 78 -8.44 -19.30 5.15
C ARG A 78 -6.99 -19.39 4.64
N ALA A 79 -6.70 -18.67 3.56
CA ALA A 79 -5.43 -18.73 2.85
C ALA A 79 -5.01 -17.34 2.39
N TYR A 80 -3.71 -17.16 2.15
CA TYR A 80 -3.20 -15.94 1.53
C TYR A 80 -3.22 -16.07 0.02
N VAL A 81 -3.79 -15.07 -0.64
CA VAL A 81 -3.79 -14.93 -2.09
C VAL A 81 -2.70 -13.95 -2.48
N PRO A 82 -1.68 -14.37 -3.26
CA PRO A 82 -0.65 -13.46 -3.74
C PRO A 82 -1.22 -12.57 -4.84
N PHE A 83 -0.88 -11.28 -4.77
CA PHE A 83 -1.16 -10.32 -5.83
C PHE A 83 0.14 -9.76 -6.40
N GLU A 84 0.09 -9.31 -7.65
CA GLU A 84 1.23 -8.69 -8.31
C GLU A 84 1.46 -7.26 -7.80
N LYS A 85 2.70 -6.78 -7.89
CA LYS A 85 3.09 -5.39 -7.59
C LYS A 85 2.14 -4.36 -8.20
N LYS A 86 1.77 -4.52 -9.48
CA LYS A 86 0.85 -3.62 -10.21
C LYS A 86 -0.55 -3.50 -9.58
N TRP A 87 -1.02 -4.56 -8.90
CA TRP A 87 -2.29 -4.53 -8.18
C TRP A 87 -2.21 -3.57 -7.00
N LEU A 88 -1.12 -3.60 -6.23
CA LEU A 88 -0.92 -2.69 -5.11
C LEU A 88 -0.80 -1.24 -5.59
N LEU A 89 -0.04 -0.99 -6.65
CA LEU A 89 0.06 0.35 -7.25
C LEU A 89 -1.31 0.92 -7.64
N ALA A 90 -2.18 0.11 -8.25
CA ALA A 90 -3.54 0.52 -8.58
C ALA A 90 -4.40 0.82 -7.33
N ARG A 91 -4.18 0.13 -6.20
CA ARG A 91 -4.85 0.45 -4.93
C ARG A 91 -4.33 1.75 -4.31
N ILE A 92 -3.04 2.03 -4.44
CA ILE A 92 -2.45 3.29 -3.99
C ILE A 92 -2.99 4.46 -4.81
N ASP A 93 -3.06 4.34 -6.14
CA ASP A 93 -3.69 5.35 -7.00
C ASP A 93 -5.15 5.63 -6.60
N GLN A 94 -5.91 4.58 -6.31
CA GLN A 94 -7.28 4.73 -5.79
C GLN A 94 -7.32 5.43 -4.43
N TYR A 95 -6.43 5.05 -3.51
CA TYR A 95 -6.34 5.63 -2.17
C TYR A 95 -6.06 7.14 -2.22
N LEU A 96 -5.11 7.57 -3.05
CA LEU A 96 -4.72 8.98 -3.18
C LEU A 96 -5.81 9.85 -3.82
N LYS A 97 -6.75 9.26 -4.57
CA LYS A 97 -7.89 9.97 -5.18
C LYS A 97 -9.06 10.15 -4.22
N ILE A 98 -9.08 9.46 -3.08
CA ILE A 98 -10.13 9.62 -2.08
C ILE A 98 -9.86 10.93 -1.32
N PRO A 99 -10.79 11.91 -1.36
CA PRO A 99 -10.61 13.13 -0.60
C PRO A 99 -10.57 12.80 0.90
N VAL A 100 -9.53 13.29 1.58
CA VAL A 100 -9.43 13.18 3.04
C VAL A 100 -10.54 14.05 3.64
N LYS A 101 -11.63 13.42 4.10
CA LYS A 101 -12.63 14.14 4.88
C LYS A 101 -12.03 14.50 6.24
N PRO A 102 -12.10 15.77 6.67
CA PRO A 102 -11.66 16.13 8.00
C PRO A 102 -12.48 15.36 9.04
N PRO A 103 -11.87 14.91 10.16
CA PRO A 103 -12.53 14.06 11.15
C PRO A 103 -13.69 14.73 11.93
N TYR A 104 -13.99 16.01 11.67
CA TYR A 104 -15.02 16.77 12.38
C TYR A 104 -15.80 17.67 11.40
N GLU A 105 -16.68 17.09 10.59
CA GLU A 105 -17.91 17.82 10.23
C GLU A 105 -18.81 17.74 11.47
N GLU A 106 -18.62 18.68 12.41
CA GLU A 106 -19.62 18.96 13.45
C GLU A 106 -20.94 19.23 12.72
N VAL A 107 -21.94 18.42 13.08
CA VAL A 107 -23.33 18.60 12.67
C VAL A 107 -23.78 19.97 13.17
N SER A 108 -23.60 20.99 12.34
CA SER A 108 -24.05 22.35 12.61
C SER A 108 -25.47 22.49 12.09
N ALA A 109 -26.41 22.40 13.04
CA ALA A 109 -27.82 22.84 13.04
C ALA A 109 -28.74 22.37 11.89
#